data_AF-A0A924JNB7-F1
#
_entry.id   AF-A0A924JNB7-F1
#
_cell.length_a   1.000
_cell.length_b   1.000
_cell.length_c   1.000
_cell.angle_alpha   90.00
_cell.angle_beta   90.00
_cell.angle_gamma   90.00
#
_symmetry.space_group_name_H-M   'P 1'
#
loop_
_entity.id
_entity.type
_entity.pdbx_description
1 polymer ?
#
loop_
_entity_poly.entity_id
_entity_poly.type
_entity_poly.pdbx_seq_one_letter_code
_entity_poly.pdbx_strand_id
1 'polypeptide(L)'
;MTKRRLLISSTVIFMIVAGSVAWSSFNRSAKPSLPLSITQQASFIGYVPSSDWIVDSPAATYQNGVLTFTAYRNGNTLTITEQATPPIFNDVPQYFSTLTDRLNRYSTIGTAIGQVHLTKPKELNGDQQAVLNSNGTLLFVHPKIGMSDDDWRRFFNSAQTIKPN
;
A
#
# COMPACT_ATOMS: atom_id res chain seq x y z
N MET A 1 -5.64 33.54 51.72
CA MET A 1 -4.64 32.64 51.11
C MET A 1 -5.25 31.89 49.90
N THR A 2 -5.68 32.59 48.84
CA THR A 2 -6.60 32.00 47.85
C THR A 2 -6.25 32.28 46.39
N LYS A 3 -5.08 32.86 46.10
CA LYS A 3 -4.62 33.12 44.71
C LYS A 3 -3.44 32.26 44.26
N ARG A 4 -2.59 31.78 45.18
CA ARG A 4 -1.41 30.94 44.87
C ARG A 4 -1.76 29.48 44.49
N ARG A 5 -2.89 28.94 44.96
CA ARG A 5 -3.29 27.54 44.67
C ARG A 5 -3.95 27.36 43.30
N LEU A 6 -4.50 28.43 42.73
CA LEU A 6 -5.18 28.42 41.42
C LEU A 6 -4.20 28.47 40.24
N LEU A 7 -3.10 29.23 40.37
CA LEU A 7 -2.04 29.34 39.35
C LEU A 7 -1.24 28.04 39.16
N ILE A 8 -1.03 27.28 40.24
CA ILE A 8 -0.30 26.01 40.14
C ILE A 8 -1.13 24.94 39.40
N SER A 9 -2.45 24.90 39.62
CA SER A 9 -3.33 23.97 38.90
C SER A 9 -3.46 24.28 37.41
N SER A 10 -3.54 25.55 37.01
CA SER A 10 -3.66 25.89 35.58
C SER A 10 -2.38 25.57 34.80
N THR A 11 -1.21 25.72 35.42
CA THR A 11 0.09 25.49 34.75
C THR A 11 0.36 24.01 34.51
N VAL A 12 -0.04 23.14 35.46
CA VAL A 12 0.10 21.68 35.32
C VAL A 12 -0.85 21.12 34.26
N ILE A 13 -2.09 21.62 34.19
CA ILE A 13 -3.06 21.21 33.16
C ILE A 13 -2.56 21.62 31.77
N PHE A 14 -2.03 22.84 31.61
CA PHE A 14 -1.49 23.30 30.34
C PHE A 14 -0.31 22.44 29.84
N MET A 15 0.58 22.02 30.75
CA MET A 15 1.69 21.12 30.39
C MET A 15 1.21 19.72 29.98
N ILE A 16 0.18 19.17 30.62
CA ILE A 16 -0.38 17.86 30.26
C ILE A 16 -1.06 17.93 28.89
N VAL A 17 -1.84 18.99 28.61
CA VAL A 17 -2.50 19.19 27.31
C VAL A 17 -1.47 19.47 26.21
N ALA A 18 -0.46 20.31 26.46
CA ALA A 18 0.60 20.57 25.49
C ALA A 18 1.44 19.31 25.21
N GLY A 19 1.75 18.53 26.25
CA GLY A 19 2.47 17.26 26.11
C GLY A 19 1.69 16.21 25.34
N SER A 20 0.38 16.11 25.54
CA SER A 20 -0.47 15.16 24.80
C SER A 20 -0.71 15.59 23.34
N VAL A 21 -0.80 16.89 23.06
CA VAL A 21 -0.85 17.41 21.67
C VAL A 21 0.48 17.17 20.96
N ALA A 22 1.62 17.45 21.62
CA ALA A 22 2.95 17.19 21.06
C ALA A 22 3.21 15.70 20.80
N TRP A 23 2.80 14.82 21.72
CA TRP A 23 2.88 13.36 21.53
C TRP A 23 1.98 12.89 20.39
N SER A 24 0.76 13.42 20.28
CA SER A 24 -0.15 13.09 19.16
C SER A 24 0.36 13.57 17.80
N SER A 25 1.20 14.62 17.79
CA SER A 25 1.83 15.13 16.57
C SER A 25 3.09 14.35 16.19
N PHE A 26 3.84 13.83 17.18
CA PHE A 26 5.07 13.06 16.94
C PHE A 26 4.78 11.60 16.59
N ASN A 27 3.68 11.03 17.10
CA ASN A 27 3.18 9.71 16.72
C ASN A 27 2.29 9.70 15.46
N ARG A 28 2.28 10.78 14.68
CA ARG A 28 1.77 10.70 13.31
C ARG A 28 2.77 9.88 12.50
N SER A 29 2.53 8.56 12.48
CA SER A 29 3.24 7.59 11.66
C SER A 29 3.67 8.24 10.35
N ALA A 30 4.99 8.31 10.13
CA ALA A 30 5.54 8.73 8.85
C ALA A 30 4.77 7.97 7.77
N LYS A 31 4.07 8.70 6.89
CA LYS A 31 3.35 8.06 5.79
C LYS A 31 4.38 7.21 5.05
N PRO A 32 4.08 5.94 4.73
CA PRO A 32 5.01 5.13 3.97
C PRO A 32 5.24 5.85 2.63
N SER A 33 6.44 6.39 2.47
CA SER A 33 6.80 7.24 1.34
C SER A 33 7.85 6.52 0.51
N LEU A 34 7.55 6.32 -0.77
CA LEU A 34 8.57 5.98 -1.76
C LEU A 34 9.54 7.16 -1.92
N PRO A 35 10.77 6.93 -2.40
CA PRO A 35 11.70 8.01 -2.71
C PRO A 35 11.09 9.05 -3.65
N LEU A 36 11.33 10.33 -3.38
CA LEU A 36 10.78 11.45 -4.17
C LEU A 36 11.11 11.35 -5.66
N SER A 37 12.31 10.86 -5.97
CA SER A 37 12.77 10.61 -7.35
C SER A 37 11.85 9.68 -8.12
N ILE A 38 11.25 8.68 -7.45
CA ILE A 38 10.31 7.74 -8.06
C ILE A 38 8.94 8.40 -8.22
N THR A 39 8.44 9.06 -7.16
CA THR A 39 7.11 9.68 -7.19
C THR A 39 7.00 10.84 -8.17
N GLN A 40 8.12 11.49 -8.51
CA GLN A 40 8.20 12.52 -9.54
C GLN A 40 8.30 11.95 -10.97
N GLN A 41 8.69 10.69 -11.13
CA GLN A 41 8.84 10.04 -12.45
C GLN A 41 7.62 9.22 -12.85
N ALA A 42 6.90 8.67 -11.87
CA ALA A 42 5.66 7.94 -12.12
C ALA A 42 4.57 8.90 -12.64
N SER A 43 3.87 8.50 -13.69
CA SER A 43 2.73 9.24 -14.27
C SER A 43 1.37 8.68 -13.86
N PHE A 44 1.34 7.75 -12.91
CA PHE A 44 0.15 7.02 -12.45
C PHE A 44 0.04 7.03 -10.92
N ILE A 45 -1.11 6.64 -10.39
CA ILE A 45 -1.36 6.57 -8.94
C ILE A 45 -0.70 5.31 -8.38
N GLY A 46 0.24 5.45 -7.45
CA GLY A 46 0.85 4.29 -6.79
C GLY A 46 0.06 3.80 -5.57
N TYR A 47 0.21 2.52 -5.19
CA TYR A 47 -0.45 1.92 -4.03
C TYR A 47 0.56 1.35 -3.03
N VAL A 48 0.83 2.10 -1.96
CA VAL A 48 1.81 1.68 -0.97
C VAL A 48 1.10 1.17 0.28
N PRO A 49 1.37 -0.07 0.73
CA PRO A 49 0.76 -0.60 1.94
C PRO A 49 1.17 0.24 3.13
N SER A 50 0.22 0.47 4.04
CA SER A 50 0.46 1.15 5.30
C SER A 50 0.13 0.26 6.49
N SER A 51 0.06 0.84 7.68
CA SER A 51 -0.18 0.16 8.96
C SER A 51 1.04 -0.67 9.40
N ASP A 52 0.94 -1.99 9.36
CA ASP A 52 1.89 -2.94 9.92
C ASP A 52 2.82 -3.56 8.86
N TRP A 53 2.74 -3.04 7.63
CA TRP A 53 3.66 -3.36 6.56
C TRP A 53 4.82 -2.36 6.53
N ILE A 54 6.04 -2.88 6.58
CA ILE A 54 7.26 -2.08 6.44
C ILE A 54 7.66 -2.09 4.96
N VAL A 55 7.69 -0.93 4.33
CA VAL A 55 8.08 -0.79 2.92
C VAL A 55 9.58 -0.53 2.82
N ASP A 56 10.25 -1.29 1.97
CA ASP A 56 11.67 -1.10 1.65
C ASP A 56 11.87 0.05 0.66
N SER A 57 11.51 1.26 1.07
CA SER A 57 11.59 2.44 0.21
C SER A 57 12.96 2.64 -0.44
N PRO A 58 14.12 2.41 0.25
CA PRO A 58 15.43 2.54 -0.38
C PRO A 58 15.71 1.53 -1.50
N ALA A 59 15.08 0.36 -1.45
CA ALA A 59 15.22 -0.68 -2.48
C ALA A 59 14.21 -0.54 -3.62
N ALA A 60 13.30 0.45 -3.55
CA ALA A 60 12.34 0.70 -4.61
C ALA A 60 13.06 1.11 -5.91
N THR A 61 12.59 0.58 -7.04
CA THR A 61 13.13 0.88 -8.36
C THR A 61 12.01 1.33 -9.29
N TYR A 62 12.33 2.24 -10.21
CA TYR A 62 11.44 2.65 -11.30
C TYR A 62 12.19 2.54 -12.61
N GLN A 63 11.82 1.57 -13.45
CA GLN A 63 12.49 1.29 -14.72
C GLN A 63 11.47 0.95 -15.79
N ASN A 64 11.63 1.52 -16.99
CA ASN A 64 10.74 1.27 -18.13
C ASN A 64 9.24 1.48 -17.83
N GLY A 65 8.90 2.46 -16.99
CA GLY A 65 7.51 2.74 -16.60
C GLY A 65 6.93 1.81 -15.52
N VAL A 66 7.77 0.94 -14.94
CA VAL A 66 7.39 -0.04 -13.92
C VAL A 66 8.05 0.31 -12.60
N LEU A 67 7.23 0.52 -11.57
CA LEU A 67 7.65 0.66 -10.18
C LEU A 67 7.71 -0.72 -9.53
N THR A 68 8.82 -1.06 -8.88
CA THR A 68 8.96 -2.28 -8.09
C THR A 68 9.51 -1.96 -6.71
N PHE A 69 8.91 -2.53 -5.66
CA PHE A 69 9.40 -2.42 -4.29
C PHE A 69 8.98 -3.65 -3.47
N THR A 70 9.55 -3.79 -2.27
CA THR A 70 9.18 -4.86 -1.35
C THR A 70 8.51 -4.32 -0.09
N ALA A 71 7.62 -5.12 0.48
CA ALA A 71 7.01 -4.86 1.78
C ALA A 71 7.13 -6.10 2.68
N TYR A 72 7.32 -5.87 3.98
CA TYR A 72 7.57 -6.93 4.96
C TYR A 72 6.56 -6.87 6.10
N ARG A 73 6.11 -8.04 6.56
CA ARG A 73 5.30 -8.20 7.78
C ARG A 73 5.43 -9.62 8.31
N ASN A 74 5.73 -9.76 9.60
CA ASN A 74 5.76 -11.06 10.31
C ASN A 74 6.54 -12.17 9.56
N GLY A 75 7.69 -11.82 8.98
CA GLY A 75 8.53 -12.77 8.22
C GLY A 75 8.04 -13.09 6.80
N ASN A 76 6.88 -12.56 6.38
CA ASN A 76 6.46 -12.58 4.98
C ASN A 76 7.02 -11.37 4.24
N THR A 77 7.44 -11.59 3.00
CA THR A 77 7.92 -10.56 2.07
C THR A 77 7.00 -10.55 0.87
N LEU A 78 6.53 -9.37 0.49
CA LEU A 78 5.80 -9.14 -0.74
C LEU A 78 6.70 -8.39 -1.71
N THR A 79 6.74 -8.83 -2.96
CA THR A 79 7.21 -8.02 -4.08
C THR A 79 6.00 -7.37 -4.73
N ILE A 80 6.00 -6.05 -4.77
CA ILE A 80 4.96 -5.24 -5.37
C ILE A 80 5.51 -4.66 -6.67
N THR A 81 4.73 -4.80 -7.74
CA THR A 81 5.04 -4.22 -9.04
C THR A 81 3.84 -3.44 -9.55
N GLU A 82 4.06 -2.18 -9.91
CA GLU A 82 3.01 -1.26 -10.36
C GLU A 82 3.41 -0.61 -11.68
N GLN A 83 2.43 -0.39 -12.55
CA GLN A 83 2.62 0.39 -13.77
C GLN A 83 1.30 1.08 -14.14
N ALA A 84 1.37 2.07 -15.04
CA ALA A 84 0.17 2.64 -15.64
C ALA A 84 -0.66 1.53 -16.33
N THR A 85 -1.98 1.58 -16.17
CA THR A 85 -2.89 0.66 -16.86
C THR A 85 -2.68 0.78 -18.37
N PRO A 86 -2.30 -0.31 -19.07
CA PRO A 86 -2.12 -0.25 -20.51
C PRO A 86 -3.45 0.09 -21.21
N PRO A 87 -3.46 0.90 -22.29
CA PRO A 87 -4.69 1.35 -22.94
C PRO A 87 -5.67 0.22 -23.30
N ILE A 88 -5.13 -0.93 -23.73
CA ILE A 88 -5.92 -2.12 -24.09
C ILE A 88 -6.86 -2.62 -22.97
N PHE A 89 -6.54 -2.36 -21.70
CA PHE A 89 -7.37 -2.76 -20.56
C PHE A 89 -8.62 -1.88 -20.42
N ASN A 90 -8.58 -0.66 -20.98
CA ASN A 90 -9.70 0.27 -21.02
C ASN A 90 -10.46 0.16 -22.35
N ASP A 91 -9.73 -0.04 -23.46
CA ASP A 91 -10.28 -0.03 -24.81
C ASP A 91 -11.03 -1.32 -25.16
N VAL A 92 -10.59 -2.46 -24.60
CA VAL A 92 -11.17 -3.78 -24.87
C VAL A 92 -11.83 -4.31 -23.59
N PRO A 93 -13.17 -4.26 -23.51
CA PRO A 93 -13.90 -4.94 -22.46
C PRO A 93 -13.46 -6.40 -22.36
N GLN A 94 -13.27 -6.92 -21.15
CA GLN A 94 -12.82 -8.30 -20.86
C GLN A 94 -11.31 -8.59 -21.04
N TYR A 95 -10.49 -7.65 -21.50
CA TYR A 95 -9.04 -7.92 -21.62
C TYR A 95 -8.42 -8.26 -20.26
N PHE A 96 -8.78 -7.51 -19.22
CA PHE A 96 -8.31 -7.76 -17.86
C PHE A 96 -8.75 -9.12 -17.31
N SER A 97 -10.03 -9.50 -17.49
CA SER A 97 -10.50 -10.81 -17.03
C SER A 97 -9.77 -11.94 -17.75
N THR A 98 -9.58 -11.81 -19.06
CA THR A 98 -8.81 -12.77 -19.88
C THR A 98 -7.38 -12.92 -19.39
N LEU A 99 -6.71 -11.82 -19.04
CA LEU A 99 -5.38 -11.87 -18.41
C LEU A 99 -5.43 -12.68 -17.11
N THR A 100 -6.33 -12.33 -16.18
CA THR A 100 -6.38 -12.99 -14.88
C THR A 100 -6.74 -14.48 -14.99
N ASP A 101 -7.57 -14.86 -15.95
CA ASP A 101 -7.90 -16.27 -16.22
C ASP A 101 -6.70 -17.03 -16.78
N ARG A 102 -5.90 -16.42 -17.68
CA ARG A 102 -4.63 -16.99 -18.17
C ARG A 102 -3.60 -17.18 -17.05
N LEU A 103 -3.62 -16.34 -16.03
CA LEU A 103 -2.80 -16.46 -14.82
C LEU A 103 -3.34 -17.51 -13.83
N ASN A 104 -4.35 -18.31 -14.21
CA ASN A 104 -5.01 -19.30 -13.35
C ASN A 104 -5.62 -18.66 -12.09
N ARG A 105 -6.52 -17.69 -12.29
CA ARG A 105 -7.33 -17.11 -11.20
C ARG A 105 -8.06 -18.20 -10.42
N TYR A 106 -7.97 -18.15 -9.08
CA TYR A 106 -8.62 -19.10 -8.18
C TYR A 106 -9.58 -18.43 -7.18
N SER A 107 -9.40 -17.14 -6.89
CA SER A 107 -10.28 -16.37 -6.00
C SER A 107 -10.35 -14.92 -6.45
N THR A 108 -11.33 -14.18 -5.93
CA THR A 108 -11.50 -12.75 -6.14
C THR A 108 -12.01 -12.12 -4.85
N ILE A 109 -11.34 -11.05 -4.42
CA ILE A 109 -11.65 -10.37 -3.17
C ILE A 109 -11.94 -8.89 -3.44
N GLY A 110 -13.00 -8.37 -2.81
CA GLY A 110 -13.29 -6.93 -2.80
C GLY A 110 -12.47 -6.22 -1.73
N THR A 111 -11.91 -5.06 -2.08
CA THR A 111 -11.07 -4.24 -1.20
C THR A 111 -11.43 -2.75 -1.36
N ALA A 112 -10.93 -1.90 -0.46
CA ALA A 112 -11.15 -0.46 -0.52
C ALA A 112 -10.61 0.20 -1.80
N ILE A 113 -9.62 -0.42 -2.44
CA ILE A 113 -8.98 0.11 -3.66
C ILE A 113 -9.45 -0.58 -4.94
N GLY A 114 -10.38 -1.52 -4.85
CA GLY A 114 -10.97 -2.22 -6.00
C GLY A 114 -11.07 -3.74 -5.83
N GLN A 115 -11.37 -4.42 -6.92
CA GLN A 115 -11.46 -5.87 -6.97
C GLN A 115 -10.09 -6.48 -7.28
N VAL A 116 -9.60 -7.32 -6.38
CA VAL A 116 -8.33 -8.02 -6.53
C VAL A 116 -8.59 -9.45 -6.98
N HIS A 117 -7.90 -9.88 -8.02
CA HIS A 117 -7.94 -11.26 -8.50
C HIS A 117 -6.72 -12.01 -7.98
N LEU A 118 -6.96 -13.12 -7.27
CA LEU A 118 -5.91 -13.99 -6.77
C LEU A 118 -5.67 -15.11 -7.78
N THR A 119 -4.41 -15.31 -8.17
CA THR A 119 -3.97 -16.11 -9.31
C THR A 119 -2.80 -17.03 -8.92
N LYS A 120 -2.51 -18.03 -9.75
CA LYS A 120 -1.36 -18.93 -9.60
C LYS A 120 -0.68 -19.14 -10.96
N PRO A 121 0.11 -18.16 -11.44
CA PRO A 121 0.75 -18.23 -12.75
C PRO A 121 1.68 -19.44 -12.83
N LYS A 122 1.75 -20.08 -14.00
CA LYS A 122 2.66 -21.23 -14.20
C LYS A 122 4.12 -20.78 -14.21
N GLU A 123 4.35 -19.56 -14.64
CA GLU A 123 5.64 -18.88 -14.71
C GLU A 123 6.24 -18.63 -13.32
N LEU A 124 5.39 -18.61 -12.28
CA LEU A 124 5.79 -18.54 -10.88
C LEU A 124 5.73 -19.92 -10.20
N ASN A 125 5.85 -21.01 -10.96
CA ASN A 125 5.75 -22.39 -10.45
C ASN A 125 4.45 -22.68 -9.66
N GLY A 126 3.37 -21.95 -9.93
CA GLY A 126 2.10 -22.07 -9.21
C GLY A 126 2.04 -21.31 -7.88
N ASP A 127 3.03 -20.48 -7.57
CA ASP A 127 2.99 -19.56 -6.44
C ASP A 127 1.86 -18.53 -6.60
N GLN A 128 1.36 -18.02 -5.48
CA GLN A 128 0.24 -17.09 -5.48
C GLN A 128 0.66 -15.73 -6.04
N GLN A 129 -0.22 -15.07 -6.78
CA GLN A 129 -0.06 -13.68 -7.16
C GLN A 129 -1.40 -12.97 -7.09
N ALA A 130 -1.43 -11.77 -6.54
CA ALA A 130 -2.60 -10.90 -6.58
C ALA A 130 -2.45 -9.88 -7.72
N VAL A 131 -3.53 -9.65 -8.46
CA VAL A 131 -3.58 -8.72 -9.60
C VAL A 131 -4.75 -7.77 -9.42
N LEU A 132 -4.49 -6.47 -9.54
CA LEU A 132 -5.48 -5.40 -9.45
C LEU A 132 -5.29 -4.45 -10.64
N ASN A 133 -6.39 -4.04 -11.25
CA ASN A 133 -6.40 -2.93 -12.20
C ASN A 133 -7.39 -1.88 -11.69
N SER A 134 -6.88 -0.74 -11.20
CA SER A 134 -7.70 0.28 -10.54
C SER A 134 -7.09 1.67 -10.69
N ASN A 135 -7.94 2.67 -10.90
CA ASN A 135 -7.57 4.10 -11.00
C ASN A 135 -6.39 4.40 -11.95
N GLY A 136 -6.32 3.69 -13.07
CA GLY A 136 -5.24 3.87 -14.05
C GLY A 136 -3.91 3.21 -13.67
N THR A 137 -3.92 2.30 -12.70
CA THR A 137 -2.75 1.51 -12.29
C THR A 137 -3.04 0.02 -12.35
N LEU A 138 -2.12 -0.71 -12.97
CA LEU A 138 -2.05 -2.16 -12.96
C LEU A 138 -1.00 -2.59 -11.92
N LEU A 139 -1.45 -3.34 -10.92
CA LEU A 139 -0.71 -3.75 -9.74
C LEU A 139 -0.63 -5.27 -9.67
N PHE A 140 0.59 -5.77 -9.47
CA PHE A 140 0.89 -7.17 -9.19
C PHE A 140 1.56 -7.28 -7.82
N VAL A 141 1.13 -8.25 -7.02
CA VAL A 141 1.72 -8.52 -5.71
C VAL A 141 2.02 -10.00 -5.59
N HIS A 142 3.29 -10.33 -5.37
CA HIS A 142 3.79 -11.69 -5.25
C HIS A 142 4.32 -11.89 -3.82
N PRO A 143 3.72 -12.79 -3.02
CA PRO A 143 4.23 -13.10 -1.70
C PRO A 143 5.29 -14.19 -1.76
N LYS A 144 6.31 -14.08 -0.92
CA LYS A 144 7.30 -15.14 -0.72
C LYS A 144 6.68 -16.37 -0.03
N ILE A 145 5.70 -16.15 0.84
CA ILE A 145 4.98 -17.20 1.57
C ILE A 145 3.49 -17.01 1.29
N GLY A 146 2.80 -18.11 0.94
CA GLY A 146 1.37 -18.10 0.65
C GLY A 146 0.54 -17.40 1.74
N MET A 147 -0.46 -16.65 1.30
CA MET A 147 -1.37 -15.86 2.11
C MET A 147 -2.80 -16.38 2.00
N SER A 148 -3.56 -16.24 3.07
CA SER A 148 -5.01 -16.47 3.06
C SER A 148 -5.74 -15.30 2.39
N ASP A 149 -6.99 -15.51 1.96
CA ASP A 149 -7.85 -14.45 1.39
C ASP A 149 -8.03 -13.28 2.37
N ASP A 150 -8.08 -13.55 3.69
CA ASP A 150 -8.18 -12.52 4.72
C ASP A 150 -6.87 -11.74 4.92
N ASP A 151 -5.71 -12.37 4.74
CA ASP A 151 -4.42 -11.67 4.75
C ASP A 151 -4.28 -10.78 3.53
N TRP A 152 -4.70 -11.28 2.35
CA TRP A 152 -4.75 -10.48 1.13
C TRP A 152 -5.67 -9.28 1.30
N ARG A 153 -6.88 -9.48 1.81
CA ARG A 153 -7.85 -8.41 2.06
C ARG A 153 -7.27 -7.37 3.02
N ARG A 154 -6.60 -7.80 4.09
CA ARG A 154 -5.95 -6.90 5.05
C ARG A 154 -4.82 -6.08 4.41
N PHE A 155 -3.97 -6.71 3.59
CA PHE A 155 -2.91 -6.02 2.86
C PHE A 155 -3.48 -4.94 1.93
N PHE A 156 -4.41 -5.28 1.04
CA PHE A 156 -4.93 -4.32 0.06
C PHE A 156 -5.78 -3.22 0.70
N ASN A 157 -6.45 -3.51 1.83
CA ASN A 157 -7.16 -2.48 2.59
C ASN A 157 -6.23 -1.54 3.38
N SER A 158 -4.95 -1.90 3.57
CA SER A 158 -3.98 -1.01 4.19
C SER A 158 -3.30 -0.08 3.18
N ALA A 159 -3.50 -0.29 1.88
CA ALA A 159 -2.86 0.50 0.84
C ALA A 159 -3.31 1.97 0.86
N GLN A 160 -2.34 2.86 0.79
CA GLN A 160 -2.53 4.29 0.61
C GLN A 160 -2.14 4.69 -0.81
N THR A 161 -2.92 5.59 -1.41
CA THR A 161 -2.62 6.13 -2.74
C THR A 161 -1.49 7.15 -2.66
N ILE A 162 -0.49 7.01 -3.51
CA ILE A 162 0.53 8.02 -3.78
C ILE A 162 0.21 8.66 -5.13
N LYS A 163 0.04 9.98 -5.13
CA LYS A 163 -0.23 10.71 -6.38
C LYS A 163 1.09 11.09 -7.05
N PRO A 164 1.15 11.06 -8.38
CA PRO A 164 2.24 11.70 -9.11
C PRO A 164 2.21 13.20 -8.81
N ASN A 165 3.39 13.81 -8.65
CA ASN A 165 3.53 15.26 -8.46
C ASN A 165 3.33 16.03 -9.76
#